data_AF-A0A927SC65-F1
#
_entry.id   AF-A0A927SC65-F1
#
_cell.length_a   1.000
_cell.length_b   1.000
_cell.length_c   1.000
_cell.angle_alpha   90.00
_cell.angle_beta   90.00
_cell.angle_gamma   90.00
#
_symmetry.space_group_name_H-M   'P 1'
#
loop_
_entity.id
_entity.type
_entity.pdbx_description
1 polymer ?
#
loop_
_entity_poly.entity_id
_entity_poly.type
_entity_poly.pdbx_seq_one_letter_code
_entity_poly.pdbx_strand_id
1 'polypeptide(L)'
;MRQFPESKVLDIIRSTPCPVYAPVEDGSLVVYNRYEDGMTLRLDQIPTDKTPKDILFPQWENLMHFRMEGKTIELTEEKRMEEDYVIFGVRACDVQAFKVLDKVFLSDPVDTYYAARREHGTIVALACTSMNDTCFCKNFSVDPSQPDADVVLWLIGDDYYCEAYTDKGRALLSKWDTREAEDGPVEWIKGEIDKKYESLPFAHLNMNGFDAEHLMEKFNSPKWKKLSMACLGCGSCTFSCPTCQCYDIRDYDTGNGIQRYRCWDSCMYSDFTLMAHGTNRPTQLERYRQRFMHKLVYFPSNNDGMYSCVGCGRCIEKCPMNLNIVKVIKALGEDAK
;
A
#
# COMPACT_ATOMS: atom_id res chain seq x y z
N MET A 1 3.02 1.98 28.11
CA MET A 1 1.98 1.23 27.37
C MET A 1 0.57 1.52 27.88
N ARG A 2 -0.44 1.37 27.02
CA ARG A 2 -1.88 1.42 27.37
C ARG A 2 -2.55 0.14 26.87
N GLN A 3 -3.75 -0.19 27.36
CA GLN A 3 -4.54 -1.30 26.83
C GLN A 3 -6.05 -1.07 26.93
N PHE A 4 -6.82 -1.79 26.12
CA PHE A 4 -8.29 -1.85 26.18
C PHE A 4 -8.81 -3.20 25.65
N PRO A 5 -9.97 -3.69 26.13
CA PRO A 5 -10.55 -4.94 25.64
C PRO A 5 -10.94 -4.86 24.16
N GLU A 6 -10.78 -5.93 23.39
CA GLU A 6 -11.20 -6.05 21.99
C GLU A 6 -12.68 -5.68 21.81
N SER A 7 -13.53 -6.04 22.78
CA SER A 7 -14.96 -5.71 22.78
C SER A 7 -15.25 -4.19 22.74
N LYS A 8 -14.29 -3.34 23.12
CA LYS A 8 -14.42 -1.86 23.09
C LYS A 8 -13.92 -1.24 21.77
N VAL A 9 -13.43 -2.01 20.81
CA VAL A 9 -12.86 -1.45 19.57
C VAL A 9 -13.86 -0.58 18.80
N LEU A 10 -15.13 -0.98 18.76
CA LEU A 10 -16.20 -0.22 18.12
C LEU A 10 -16.48 1.09 18.87
N ASP A 11 -16.43 1.08 20.20
CA ASP A 11 -16.64 2.28 21.00
C ASP A 11 -15.48 3.28 20.81
N ILE A 12 -14.25 2.79 20.64
CA ILE A 12 -13.08 3.62 20.28
C ILE A 12 -13.27 4.26 18.91
N ILE A 13 -13.70 3.48 17.91
CA ILE A 13 -13.94 3.99 16.57
C ILE A 13 -15.06 5.04 16.59
N ARG A 14 -16.17 4.78 17.30
CA ARG A 14 -17.31 5.71 17.42
C ARG A 14 -17.00 6.97 18.20
N SER A 15 -16.15 6.90 19.21
CA SER A 15 -15.77 8.05 20.04
C SER A 15 -14.67 8.91 19.41
N THR A 16 -14.07 8.46 18.31
CA THR A 16 -13.09 9.24 17.56
C THR A 16 -13.79 10.43 16.88
N PRO A 17 -13.36 11.69 17.13
CA PRO A 17 -14.10 12.90 16.74
C PRO A 17 -13.97 13.27 15.25
N CYS A 18 -13.48 12.37 14.43
CA CYS A 18 -13.25 12.55 13.00
C CYS A 18 -13.54 11.25 12.24
N PRO A 19 -13.69 11.31 10.90
CA PRO A 19 -13.94 10.10 10.11
C PRO A 19 -12.88 9.02 10.36
N VAL A 20 -13.33 7.79 10.58
CA VAL A 20 -12.45 6.62 10.72
C VAL A 20 -12.62 5.72 9.51
N TYR A 21 -11.52 5.43 8.82
CA TYR A 21 -11.45 4.44 7.78
C TYR A 21 -10.88 3.14 8.35
N ALA A 22 -11.55 2.03 8.15
CA ALA A 22 -11.18 0.73 8.73
C ALA A 22 -11.43 -0.40 7.72
N PRO A 23 -10.82 -1.58 7.89
CA PRO A 23 -11.14 -2.74 7.07
C PRO A 23 -12.57 -3.20 7.38
N VAL A 24 -13.44 -3.11 6.39
CA VAL A 24 -14.86 -3.51 6.46
C VAL A 24 -15.21 -4.47 5.34
N GLU A 25 -16.26 -5.25 5.55
CA GLU A 25 -16.86 -6.05 4.48
C GLU A 25 -17.59 -5.15 3.47
N ASP A 26 -17.27 -5.33 2.19
CA ASP A 26 -17.94 -4.72 1.05
C ASP A 26 -18.27 -5.82 0.03
N GLY A 27 -19.51 -6.29 0.08
CA GLY A 27 -19.94 -7.48 -0.65
C GLY A 27 -19.16 -8.72 -0.20
N SER A 28 -18.39 -9.32 -1.12
CA SER A 28 -17.55 -10.50 -0.84
C SER A 28 -16.08 -10.14 -0.55
N LEU A 29 -15.74 -8.86 -0.45
CA LEU A 29 -14.37 -8.37 -0.30
C LEU A 29 -14.21 -7.67 1.05
N VAL A 30 -12.98 -7.62 1.56
CA VAL A 30 -12.62 -6.74 2.66
C VAL A 30 -11.77 -5.58 2.14
N VAL A 31 -12.26 -4.38 2.36
CA VAL A 31 -11.67 -3.13 1.85
C VAL A 31 -11.55 -2.11 2.97
N TYR A 32 -10.65 -1.14 2.81
CA TYR A 32 -10.65 0.02 3.69
C TYR A 32 -11.70 1.01 3.22
N ASN A 33 -12.68 1.31 4.07
CA ASN A 33 -13.71 2.30 3.78
C ASN A 33 -14.02 3.11 5.05
N ARG A 34 -14.69 4.26 4.87
CA ARG A 34 -15.21 5.05 5.99
C ARG A 34 -16.19 4.18 6.76
N TYR A 35 -15.89 3.94 8.02
CA TYR A 35 -16.74 3.15 8.90
C TYR A 35 -18.02 3.91 9.22
N GLU A 36 -19.16 3.24 9.08
CA GLU A 36 -20.47 3.70 9.50
C GLU A 36 -21.13 2.60 10.35
N ASP A 37 -22.04 3.01 11.24
CA ASP A 37 -22.72 2.06 12.12
C ASP A 37 -23.50 1.01 11.33
N GLY A 38 -23.27 -0.26 11.68
CA GLY A 38 -23.86 -1.41 10.99
C GLY A 38 -22.92 -2.09 10.00
N MET A 39 -21.75 -1.50 9.70
CA MET A 39 -20.71 -2.19 8.92
C MET A 39 -19.99 -3.26 9.75
N THR A 40 -19.62 -4.37 9.11
CA THR A 40 -18.82 -5.43 9.72
C THR A 40 -17.33 -5.10 9.63
N LEU A 41 -16.67 -4.88 10.77
CA LEU A 41 -15.21 -4.72 10.84
C LEU A 41 -14.49 -6.05 10.68
N ARG A 42 -13.37 -6.04 9.94
CA ARG A 42 -12.52 -7.23 9.68
C ARG A 42 -11.05 -6.95 10.00
N LEU A 43 -10.77 -6.71 11.28
CA LEU A 43 -9.42 -6.58 11.84
C LEU A 43 -8.68 -7.93 11.95
N ASP A 44 -9.33 -9.03 11.63
CA ASP A 44 -8.79 -10.39 11.58
C ASP A 44 -8.26 -10.76 10.19
N GLN A 45 -8.77 -10.13 9.12
CA GLN A 45 -8.41 -10.48 7.75
C GLN A 45 -7.06 -9.86 7.35
N ILE A 46 -6.10 -10.74 7.00
CA ILE A 46 -4.75 -10.36 6.62
C ILE A 46 -4.30 -11.18 5.41
N PRO A 47 -3.87 -10.56 4.29
CA PRO A 47 -4.10 -9.16 3.95
C PRO A 47 -5.57 -8.91 3.56
N THR A 48 -6.00 -7.65 3.60
CA THR A 48 -7.28 -7.21 2.98
C THR A 48 -7.24 -7.34 1.46
N ASP A 49 -8.40 -7.43 0.80
CA ASP A 49 -8.50 -7.54 -0.66
C ASP A 49 -8.05 -6.26 -1.37
N LYS A 50 -8.46 -5.10 -0.84
CA LYS A 50 -7.97 -3.78 -1.25
C LYS A 50 -7.13 -3.14 -0.15
N THR A 51 -6.14 -2.38 -0.57
CA THR A 51 -5.16 -1.75 0.31
C THR A 51 -5.68 -0.40 0.80
N PRO A 52 -5.22 0.11 1.96
CA PRO A 52 -5.58 1.45 2.41
C PRO A 52 -4.96 2.58 1.56
N LYS A 53 -4.14 2.24 0.55
CA LYS A 53 -3.66 3.21 -0.46
C LYS A 53 -4.80 4.00 -1.08
N ASP A 54 -5.97 3.41 -1.31
CA ASP A 54 -7.12 4.07 -1.95
C ASP A 54 -7.60 5.30 -1.16
N ILE A 55 -7.28 5.39 0.14
CA ILE A 55 -7.59 6.56 0.96
C ILE A 55 -6.63 7.72 0.64
N LEU A 56 -5.34 7.46 0.49
CA LEU A 56 -4.33 8.49 0.19
C LEU A 56 -4.24 8.82 -1.30
N PHE A 57 -4.43 7.81 -2.13
CA PHE A 57 -4.36 7.87 -3.58
C PHE A 57 -5.54 7.10 -4.19
N PRO A 58 -6.72 7.74 -4.27
CA PRO A 58 -7.94 7.12 -4.76
C PRO A 58 -7.82 6.56 -6.17
N GLN A 59 -8.61 5.53 -6.48
CA GLN A 59 -8.62 4.91 -7.81
C GLN A 59 -9.04 5.89 -8.91
N TRP A 60 -9.86 6.87 -8.55
CA TRP A 60 -10.20 8.00 -9.39
C TRP A 60 -10.38 9.23 -8.49
N GLU A 61 -9.94 10.38 -8.95
CA GLU A 61 -10.21 11.66 -8.30
C GLU A 61 -10.22 12.80 -9.31
N ASN A 62 -11.13 13.74 -9.09
CA ASN A 62 -11.21 14.96 -9.89
C ASN A 62 -10.05 15.88 -9.56
N LEU A 63 -9.60 16.62 -10.57
CA LEU A 63 -8.51 17.57 -10.45
C LEU A 63 -8.95 18.98 -10.80
N MET A 64 -9.67 19.12 -11.91
CA MET A 64 -10.02 20.42 -12.46
C MET A 64 -11.33 20.35 -13.25
N HIS A 65 -12.08 21.43 -13.22
CA HIS A 65 -13.26 21.66 -14.04
C HIS A 65 -12.99 22.85 -14.96
N PHE A 66 -13.29 22.68 -16.24
CA PHE A 66 -13.15 23.70 -17.27
C PHE A 66 -14.53 24.03 -17.83
N ARG A 67 -14.88 25.32 -17.87
CA ARG A 67 -16.12 25.79 -18.47
C ARG A 67 -15.83 26.87 -19.50
N MET A 68 -16.46 26.75 -20.66
CA MET A 68 -16.40 27.78 -21.70
C MET A 68 -17.53 28.78 -21.46
N GLU A 69 -17.17 30.03 -21.18
CA GLU A 69 -18.10 31.15 -21.23
C GLU A 69 -17.74 32.04 -22.42
N GLY A 70 -18.39 31.82 -23.57
CA GLY A 70 -18.06 32.50 -24.82
C GLY A 70 -16.65 32.14 -25.33
N LYS A 71 -15.70 33.07 -25.21
CA LYS A 71 -14.28 32.89 -25.60
C LYS A 71 -13.34 32.77 -24.39
N THR A 72 -13.89 32.77 -23.18
CA THR A 72 -13.16 32.68 -21.92
C THR A 72 -13.27 31.27 -21.36
N ILE A 73 -12.14 30.73 -20.88
CA ILE A 73 -12.08 29.46 -20.15
C ILE A 73 -12.08 29.81 -18.66
N GLU A 74 -13.11 29.39 -17.94
CA GLU A 74 -13.11 29.36 -16.49
C GLU A 74 -12.54 28.02 -16.01
N LEU A 75 -11.65 28.09 -15.02
CA LEU A 75 -10.96 26.93 -14.45
C LEU A 75 -11.19 26.92 -12.95
N THR A 76 -11.71 25.80 -12.45
CA THR A 76 -11.90 25.56 -11.02
C THR A 76 -11.15 24.29 -10.63
N GLU A 77 -10.25 24.38 -9.67
CA GLU A 77 -9.55 23.22 -9.14
C GLU A 77 -10.41 22.46 -8.14
N GLU A 78 -10.22 21.15 -8.06
CA GLU A 78 -10.83 20.33 -7.03
C GLU A 78 -10.25 20.70 -5.65
N LYS A 79 -11.09 20.63 -4.61
CA LYS A 79 -10.64 20.93 -3.25
C LYS A 79 -9.71 19.83 -2.75
N ARG A 80 -8.71 20.24 -1.98
CA ARG A 80 -7.83 19.31 -1.28
C ARG A 80 -8.54 18.81 -0.02
N MET A 81 -8.02 17.74 0.55
CA MET A 81 -8.48 17.27 1.86
C MET A 81 -8.19 18.35 2.91
N GLU A 82 -9.20 18.74 3.69
CA GLU A 82 -9.06 19.75 4.76
C GLU A 82 -9.47 19.20 6.14
N GLU A 83 -10.05 17.99 6.18
CA GLU A 83 -10.50 17.35 7.41
C GLU A 83 -9.52 16.27 7.89
N ASP A 84 -9.21 16.29 9.18
CA ASP A 84 -8.48 15.22 9.84
C ASP A 84 -9.28 13.91 9.80
N TYR A 85 -8.59 12.78 9.70
CA TYR A 85 -9.21 11.46 9.71
C TYR A 85 -8.25 10.40 10.25
N VAL A 86 -8.79 9.25 10.63
CA VAL A 86 -8.00 8.11 11.11
C VAL A 86 -8.09 6.96 10.11
N ILE A 87 -6.97 6.32 9.81
CA ILE A 87 -6.94 5.01 9.15
C ILE A 87 -6.61 3.97 10.23
N PHE A 88 -7.58 3.13 10.56
CA PHE A 88 -7.51 2.18 11.67
C PHE A 88 -7.27 0.75 11.20
N GLY A 89 -6.39 0.03 11.89
CA GLY A 89 -6.08 -1.38 11.62
C GLY A 89 -5.07 -1.63 10.51
N VAL A 90 -4.28 -0.62 10.14
CA VAL A 90 -3.31 -0.70 9.03
C VAL A 90 -2.21 -1.72 9.35
N ARG A 91 -1.85 -2.58 8.38
CA ARG A 91 -0.77 -3.57 8.56
C ARG A 91 0.59 -2.96 8.27
N ALA A 92 1.64 -3.48 8.91
CA ALA A 92 3.02 -3.02 8.74
C ALA A 92 3.44 -2.86 7.25
N CYS A 93 3.07 -3.82 6.40
CA CYS A 93 3.38 -3.75 4.97
C CYS A 93 2.64 -2.63 4.22
N ASP A 94 1.40 -2.29 4.62
CA ASP A 94 0.65 -1.18 4.05
C ASP A 94 1.15 0.17 4.59
N VAL A 95 1.56 0.24 5.87
CA VAL A 95 2.25 1.41 6.44
C VAL A 95 3.55 1.68 5.68
N GLN A 96 4.38 0.64 5.46
CA GLN A 96 5.60 0.79 4.65
C GLN A 96 5.28 1.24 3.23
N ALA A 97 4.16 0.79 2.66
CA ALA A 97 3.78 1.19 1.33
C ALA A 97 3.48 2.69 1.22
N PHE A 98 2.92 3.31 2.25
CA PHE A 98 2.77 4.77 2.29
C PHE A 98 4.11 5.49 2.17
N LYS A 99 5.16 5.01 2.84
CA LYS A 99 6.51 5.59 2.71
C LYS A 99 7.07 5.46 1.28
N VAL A 100 6.76 4.35 0.61
CA VAL A 100 7.14 4.16 -0.81
C VAL A 100 6.40 5.16 -1.70
N LEU A 101 5.11 5.40 -1.45
CA LEU A 101 4.32 6.39 -2.19
C LEU A 101 4.77 7.82 -1.87
N ASP A 102 5.15 8.11 -0.63
CA ASP A 102 5.66 9.41 -0.18
C ASP A 102 6.90 9.81 -1.00
N LYS A 103 7.80 8.86 -1.32
CA LYS A 103 8.98 9.10 -2.18
C LYS A 103 8.66 9.55 -3.61
N VAL A 104 7.41 9.41 -4.04
CA VAL A 104 6.98 9.70 -5.41
C VAL A 104 6.02 10.88 -5.45
N PHE A 105 5.02 10.90 -4.55
CA PHE A 105 4.01 11.94 -4.55
C PHE A 105 4.42 13.18 -3.73
N LEU A 106 5.41 13.06 -2.84
CA LEU A 106 5.97 14.20 -2.09
C LEU A 106 7.33 14.65 -2.62
N SER A 107 7.85 14.01 -3.67
CA SER A 107 9.01 14.52 -4.41
C SER A 107 8.61 15.69 -5.31
N ASP A 108 9.57 16.54 -5.69
CA ASP A 108 9.32 17.68 -6.56
C ASP A 108 8.95 17.25 -8.01
N PRO A 109 7.83 17.74 -8.60
CA PRO A 109 6.80 18.59 -7.98
C PRO A 109 5.85 17.81 -7.08
N VAL A 110 5.52 18.39 -5.92
CA VAL A 110 4.65 17.76 -4.91
C VAL A 110 3.21 17.62 -5.42
N ASP A 111 2.64 16.43 -5.26
CA ASP A 111 1.21 16.20 -5.46
C ASP A 111 0.41 16.75 -4.27
N THR A 112 -0.16 17.94 -4.45
CA THR A 112 -0.88 18.64 -3.37
C THR A 112 -2.11 17.88 -2.83
N TYR A 113 -2.73 17.00 -3.63
CA TYR A 113 -3.88 16.21 -3.19
C TYR A 113 -3.42 15.07 -2.27
N TYR A 114 -2.39 14.34 -2.68
CA TYR A 114 -1.79 13.30 -1.86
C TYR A 114 -1.19 13.88 -0.57
N ALA A 115 -0.46 15.01 -0.68
CA ALA A 115 0.15 15.69 0.45
C ALA A 115 -0.88 16.09 1.52
N ALA A 116 -2.00 16.70 1.12
CA ALA A 116 -3.07 17.06 2.04
C ALA A 116 -3.65 15.83 2.76
N ARG A 117 -3.87 14.72 2.04
CA ARG A 117 -4.35 13.48 2.68
C ARG A 117 -3.32 12.91 3.65
N ARG A 118 -2.03 12.92 3.29
CA ARG A 118 -0.95 12.43 4.16
C ARG A 118 -0.79 13.30 5.41
N GLU A 119 -1.00 14.61 5.29
CA GLU A 119 -0.97 15.59 6.37
C GLU A 119 -2.16 15.48 7.32
N HIS A 120 -3.37 15.24 6.84
CA HIS A 120 -4.56 15.11 7.69
C HIS A 120 -4.79 13.70 8.24
N GLY A 121 -4.18 12.68 7.63
CA GLY A 121 -4.29 11.30 8.08
C GLY A 121 -3.51 11.03 9.37
N THR A 122 -4.15 10.34 10.31
CA THR A 122 -3.51 9.66 11.45
C THR A 122 -3.63 8.15 11.28
N ILE A 123 -2.53 7.43 11.36
CA ILE A 123 -2.44 6.00 11.08
C ILE A 123 -2.40 5.22 12.39
N VAL A 124 -3.43 4.42 12.65
CA VAL A 124 -3.43 3.40 13.71
C VAL A 124 -3.14 2.05 13.06
N ALA A 125 -1.95 1.52 13.32
CA ALA A 125 -1.52 0.24 12.80
C ALA A 125 -1.79 -0.90 13.79
N LEU A 126 -2.05 -2.09 13.25
CA LEU A 126 -2.23 -3.31 14.02
C LEU A 126 -1.17 -4.32 13.61
N ALA A 127 -0.33 -4.73 14.57
CA ALA A 127 0.62 -5.81 14.40
C ALA A 127 -0.09 -7.08 13.89
N CYS A 128 0.58 -7.87 13.06
CA CYS A 128 -0.05 -9.01 12.42
C CYS A 128 -0.42 -10.09 13.44
N THR A 129 -1.70 -10.39 13.57
CA THR A 129 -2.22 -11.50 14.39
C THR A 129 -2.15 -12.85 13.65
N SER A 130 -2.20 -12.78 12.32
CA SER A 130 -2.06 -13.89 11.40
C SER A 130 -1.24 -13.50 10.17
N MET A 131 -0.80 -14.51 9.41
CA MET A 131 -0.04 -14.31 8.18
C MET A 131 -0.45 -15.39 7.19
N ASN A 132 -0.55 -15.03 5.91
CA ASN A 132 -0.80 -15.97 4.84
C ASN A 132 0.52 -16.56 4.33
N ASP A 133 0.47 -17.75 3.75
CA ASP A 133 1.62 -18.42 3.12
C ASP A 133 2.29 -17.59 2.00
N THR A 134 1.57 -16.57 1.50
CA THR A 134 2.06 -15.64 0.48
C THR A 134 2.80 -14.44 1.06
N CYS A 135 2.91 -14.28 2.38
CA CYS A 135 3.61 -13.17 3.03
C CYS A 135 5.14 -13.39 3.05
N PHE A 136 5.91 -12.31 2.85
CA PHE A 136 7.38 -12.31 2.83
C PHE A 136 7.96 -10.92 3.14
N CYS A 137 7.28 -10.16 4.00
CA CYS A 137 7.55 -8.74 4.25
C CYS A 137 8.91 -8.44 4.90
N LYS A 138 9.46 -9.33 5.75
CA LYS A 138 10.77 -9.09 6.38
C LYS A 138 11.92 -9.09 5.35
N ASN A 139 11.76 -9.73 4.19
CA ASN A 139 12.73 -9.63 3.08
C ASN A 139 12.86 -8.20 2.53
N PHE A 140 11.91 -7.32 2.85
CA PHE A 140 11.90 -5.91 2.48
C PHE A 140 11.99 -5.00 3.71
N SER A 141 12.60 -5.48 4.78
CA SER A 141 12.81 -4.74 6.04
C SER A 141 11.52 -4.24 6.68
N VAL A 142 10.42 -4.96 6.47
CA VAL A 142 9.13 -4.68 7.12
C VAL A 142 8.93 -5.66 8.27
N ASP A 143 8.90 -5.12 9.48
CA ASP A 143 8.60 -5.87 10.70
C ASP A 143 7.07 -5.98 10.89
N PRO A 144 6.47 -7.18 10.77
CA PRO A 144 5.03 -7.37 10.98
C PRO A 144 4.61 -7.22 12.46
N SER A 145 5.57 -7.24 13.40
CA SER A 145 5.35 -7.09 14.84
C SER A 145 5.45 -5.65 15.32
N GLN A 146 6.15 -4.78 14.58
CA GLN A 146 6.37 -3.37 14.91
C GLN A 146 6.14 -2.46 13.69
N PRO A 147 4.87 -2.20 13.31
CA PRO A 147 4.54 -1.17 12.32
C PRO A 147 5.07 0.22 12.72
N ASP A 148 5.51 1.02 11.74
CA ASP A 148 5.96 2.41 11.97
C ASP A 148 4.82 3.41 11.71
N ALA A 149 3.92 3.56 12.68
CA ALA A 149 2.68 4.33 12.59
C ALA A 149 2.49 5.31 13.76
N ASP A 150 1.47 6.16 13.71
CA ASP A 150 1.18 7.14 14.76
C ASP A 150 0.79 6.44 16.08
N VAL A 151 -0.03 5.40 15.99
CA VAL A 151 -0.36 4.48 17.10
C VAL A 151 -0.18 3.04 16.61
N VAL A 152 0.41 2.18 17.43
CA VAL A 152 0.53 0.74 17.16
C VAL A 152 -0.31 -0.02 18.17
N LEU A 153 -1.01 -1.04 17.67
CA LEU A 153 -1.82 -1.97 18.43
C LEU A 153 -1.23 -3.39 18.36
N TRP A 154 -1.31 -4.13 19.47
CA TRP A 154 -1.04 -5.57 19.55
C TRP A 154 -2.22 -6.27 20.21
N LEU A 155 -2.81 -7.26 19.54
CA LEU A 155 -3.86 -8.08 20.13
C LEU A 155 -3.22 -9.23 20.92
N ILE A 156 -3.51 -9.29 22.22
CA ILE A 156 -2.98 -10.31 23.14
C ILE A 156 -4.15 -10.84 23.96
N GLY A 157 -4.54 -12.10 23.72
CA GLY A 157 -5.81 -12.60 24.23
C GLY A 157 -6.96 -11.75 23.67
N ASP A 158 -7.83 -11.27 24.55
CA ASP A 158 -8.98 -10.43 24.21
C ASP A 158 -8.74 -8.93 24.50
N ASP A 159 -7.47 -8.51 24.62
CA ASP A 159 -7.08 -7.12 24.89
C ASP A 159 -6.16 -6.60 23.75
N TYR A 160 -6.42 -5.37 23.30
CA TYR A 160 -5.46 -4.60 22.52
C TYR A 160 -4.55 -3.81 23.44
N TYR A 161 -3.25 -4.03 23.31
CA TYR A 161 -2.19 -3.19 23.85
C TYR A 161 -1.89 -2.11 22.84
N CYS A 162 -1.62 -0.89 23.30
CA CYS A 162 -1.43 0.25 22.42
C CYS A 162 -0.39 1.25 22.91
N GLU A 163 0.36 1.79 21.97
CA GLU A 163 1.38 2.81 22.19
C GLU A 163 1.36 3.85 21.07
N ALA A 164 1.56 5.12 21.43
CA ALA A 164 1.61 6.23 20.49
C ALA A 164 3.05 6.70 20.27
N TYR A 165 3.46 6.81 19.01
CA TYR A 165 4.83 7.16 18.61
C TYR A 165 4.97 8.62 18.14
N THR A 166 3.89 9.21 17.63
CA THR A 166 3.87 10.61 17.13
C THR A 166 2.99 11.52 17.98
N ASP A 167 3.07 12.84 17.77
CA ASP A 167 2.19 13.80 18.44
C ASP A 167 0.72 13.60 18.05
N LYS A 168 0.44 13.30 16.78
CA LYS A 168 -0.90 12.93 16.32
C LYS A 168 -1.41 11.69 17.03
N GLY A 169 -0.56 10.67 17.15
CA GLY A 169 -0.89 9.43 17.86
C GLY A 169 -1.17 9.67 19.33
N ARG A 170 -0.36 10.48 20.02
CA ARG A 170 -0.56 10.85 21.43
C ARG A 170 -1.87 11.62 21.63
N ALA A 171 -2.16 12.58 20.75
CA ALA A 171 -3.40 13.34 20.77
C ALA A 171 -4.63 12.44 20.56
N LEU A 172 -4.56 11.47 19.64
CA LEU A 172 -5.63 10.50 19.41
C LEU A 172 -5.81 9.56 20.59
N LEU A 173 -4.73 8.90 21.03
CA LEU A 173 -4.75 7.90 22.10
C LEU A 173 -5.23 8.49 23.44
N SER A 174 -4.95 9.78 23.70
CA SER A 174 -5.44 10.48 24.91
C SER A 174 -6.97 10.55 25.02
N LYS A 175 -7.69 10.37 23.90
CA LYS A 175 -9.15 10.40 23.84
C LYS A 175 -9.78 9.03 24.03
N TRP A 176 -9.00 7.95 24.00
CA TRP A 176 -9.51 6.59 24.11
C TRP A 176 -9.64 6.15 25.56
N ASP A 177 -10.77 5.50 25.90
CA ASP A 177 -10.97 4.85 27.18
C ASP A 177 -10.07 3.61 27.31
N THR A 178 -8.90 3.83 27.90
CA THR A 178 -7.82 2.86 28.06
C THR A 178 -7.40 2.75 29.51
N ARG A 179 -6.68 1.68 29.87
CA ARG A 179 -6.02 1.51 31.17
C ARG A 179 -4.51 1.36 31.01
N GLU A 180 -3.76 1.58 32.08
CA GLU A 180 -2.31 1.31 32.07
C GLU A 180 -2.04 -0.19 31.90
N ALA A 181 -0.90 -0.51 31.28
CA ALA A 181 -0.45 -1.86 31.02
C ALA A 181 1.07 -1.95 31.17
N GLU A 182 1.57 -3.13 31.50
CA GLU A 182 2.99 -3.44 31.48
C GLU A 182 3.45 -3.76 30.05
N ASP A 183 4.74 -3.55 29.77
CA ASP A 183 5.31 -3.76 28.43
C ASP A 183 5.64 -5.25 28.14
N GLY A 184 5.78 -6.08 29.18
CA GLY A 184 6.17 -7.49 29.07
C GLY A 184 5.33 -8.34 28.09
N PRO A 185 3.98 -8.25 28.10
CA PRO A 185 3.13 -8.95 27.14
C PRO A 185 3.42 -8.57 25.68
N VAL A 186 3.74 -7.30 25.41
CA VAL A 186 4.01 -6.81 24.05
C VAL A 186 5.31 -7.39 23.50
N GLU A 187 6.36 -7.48 24.32
CA GLU A 187 7.61 -8.13 23.89
C GLU A 187 7.43 -9.64 23.65
N TRP A 188 6.59 -10.30 24.46
CA TRP A 188 6.25 -11.70 24.22
C TRP A 188 5.53 -11.91 22.89
N ILE A 189 4.47 -11.14 22.60
CA ILE A 189 3.71 -11.32 21.34
C ILE A 189 4.54 -10.98 20.11
N LYS A 190 5.45 -9.99 20.18
CA LYS A 190 6.40 -9.71 19.10
C LYS A 190 7.26 -10.94 18.77
N GLY A 191 7.78 -11.61 19.80
CA GLY A 191 8.52 -12.86 19.64
C GLY A 191 7.70 -13.99 19.02
N GLU A 192 6.40 -14.10 19.34
CA GLU A 192 5.52 -15.10 18.72
C GLU A 192 5.20 -14.76 17.25
N ILE A 193 4.97 -13.48 16.93
CA ILE A 193 4.79 -13.00 15.56
C ILE A 193 6.04 -13.31 14.72
N ASP A 194 7.23 -13.11 15.29
CA ASP A 194 8.49 -13.44 14.64
C ASP A 194 8.63 -14.92 14.36
N LYS A 195 8.42 -15.79 15.35
CA LYS A 195 8.44 -17.25 15.16
C LYS A 195 7.46 -17.70 14.08
N LYS A 196 6.26 -17.11 14.04
CA LYS A 196 5.26 -17.39 13.02
C LYS A 196 5.74 -16.97 11.64
N TYR A 197 6.37 -15.79 11.51
CA TYR A 197 6.95 -15.34 10.25
C TYR A 197 8.04 -16.30 9.76
N GLU A 198 8.94 -16.76 10.63
CA GLU A 198 10.02 -17.69 10.28
C GLU A 198 9.49 -19.03 9.74
N SER A 199 8.26 -19.41 10.07
CA SER A 199 7.62 -20.63 9.54
C SER A 199 7.05 -20.48 8.12
N LEU A 200 6.99 -19.26 7.57
CA LEU A 200 6.38 -19.01 6.27
C LEU A 200 7.22 -19.55 5.10
N PRO A 201 6.60 -20.01 4.00
CA PRO A 201 7.31 -20.58 2.85
C PRO A 201 8.30 -19.63 2.16
N PHE A 202 8.10 -18.33 2.32
CA PHE A 202 8.87 -17.27 1.69
C PHE A 202 9.57 -16.37 2.72
N ALA A 203 9.76 -16.84 3.95
CA ALA A 203 10.40 -16.08 5.03
C ALA A 203 11.80 -15.58 4.64
N HIS A 204 12.56 -16.41 3.92
CA HIS A 204 13.95 -16.16 3.51
C HIS A 204 14.11 -16.19 1.98
N LEU A 205 14.17 -15.01 1.38
CA LEU A 205 14.48 -14.80 -0.02
C LEU A 205 15.88 -14.18 -0.13
N ASN A 206 16.66 -14.66 -1.08
CA ASN A 206 17.92 -14.00 -1.41
C ASN A 206 17.63 -12.76 -2.27
N MET A 207 17.96 -11.58 -1.72
CA MET A 207 17.80 -10.29 -2.38
C MET A 207 19.10 -9.78 -3.02
N ASN A 208 20.17 -10.58 -3.02
CA ASN A 208 21.44 -10.21 -3.65
C ASN A 208 21.31 -10.06 -5.18
N GLY A 209 22.00 -9.05 -5.73
CA GLY A 209 21.99 -8.71 -7.15
C GLY A 209 20.76 -7.94 -7.62
N PHE A 210 19.94 -7.43 -6.70
CA PHE A 210 18.82 -6.54 -6.98
C PHE A 210 19.19 -5.08 -6.66
N ASP A 211 20.21 -4.58 -7.35
CA ASP A 211 20.84 -3.27 -7.12
C ASP A 211 21.25 -2.59 -8.44
N ALA A 212 21.80 -1.38 -8.35
CA ALA A 212 22.23 -0.60 -9.50
C ALA A 212 23.37 -1.26 -10.29
N GLU A 213 24.26 -1.99 -9.62
CA GLU A 213 25.44 -2.61 -10.23
C GLU A 213 25.04 -3.72 -11.21
N HIS A 214 24.04 -4.52 -10.83
CA HIS A 214 23.57 -5.66 -11.62
C HIS A 214 22.43 -5.28 -12.59
N LEU A 215 22.05 -4.00 -12.70
CA LEU A 215 20.89 -3.54 -13.46
C LEU A 215 20.86 -4.08 -14.89
N MET A 216 21.95 -3.89 -15.64
CA MET A 216 22.00 -4.30 -17.06
C MET A 216 22.03 -5.81 -17.24
N GLU A 217 22.64 -6.55 -16.30
CA GLU A 217 22.59 -8.01 -16.27
C GLU A 217 21.15 -8.49 -16.08
N LYS A 218 20.44 -7.98 -15.07
CA LYS A 218 19.05 -8.36 -14.82
C LYS A 218 18.16 -7.93 -15.98
N PHE A 219 18.33 -6.73 -16.53
CA PHE A 219 17.52 -6.22 -17.64
C PHE A 219 17.60 -7.09 -18.90
N ASN A 220 18.82 -7.53 -19.25
CA ASN A 220 19.11 -8.33 -20.44
C ASN A 220 18.92 -9.84 -20.23
N SER A 221 18.53 -10.27 -19.02
CA SER A 221 18.41 -11.70 -18.71
C SER A 221 17.42 -12.42 -19.65
N PRO A 222 17.82 -13.51 -20.32
CA PRO A 222 16.92 -14.26 -21.19
C PRO A 222 15.79 -14.96 -20.40
N LYS A 223 15.92 -15.05 -19.06
CA LYS A 223 14.94 -15.65 -18.17
C LYS A 223 13.58 -14.91 -18.19
N TRP A 224 13.56 -13.63 -18.54
CA TRP A 224 12.32 -12.85 -18.68
C TRP A 224 11.34 -13.44 -19.68
N LYS A 225 11.85 -14.05 -20.76
CA LYS A 225 11.00 -14.72 -21.74
C LYS A 225 10.15 -15.78 -21.08
N LYS A 226 10.75 -16.70 -20.32
CA LYS A 226 10.04 -17.77 -19.61
C LYS A 226 9.12 -17.24 -18.50
N LEU A 227 9.59 -16.26 -17.73
CA LEU A 227 8.84 -15.69 -16.60
C LEU A 227 7.54 -14.98 -17.03
N SER A 228 7.54 -14.36 -18.22
CA SER A 228 6.41 -13.56 -18.70
C SER A 228 5.39 -14.33 -19.54
N MET A 229 5.69 -15.54 -20.03
CA MET A 229 4.85 -16.24 -21.03
C MET A 229 3.40 -16.46 -20.58
N ALA A 230 3.18 -16.76 -19.30
CA ALA A 230 1.85 -17.00 -18.76
C ALA A 230 1.14 -15.70 -18.32
N CYS A 231 1.75 -14.53 -18.51
CA CYS A 231 1.17 -13.28 -18.05
C CYS A 231 0.05 -12.83 -18.97
N LEU A 232 -1.16 -12.73 -18.44
CA LEU A 232 -2.34 -12.25 -19.17
C LEU A 232 -2.34 -10.73 -19.41
N GLY A 233 -1.46 -9.98 -18.76
CA GLY A 233 -1.47 -8.51 -18.83
C GLY A 233 -2.69 -7.85 -18.15
N CYS A 234 -3.43 -8.58 -17.30
CA CYS A 234 -4.72 -8.13 -16.75
C CYS A 234 -4.67 -7.05 -15.65
N GLY A 235 -3.49 -6.61 -15.21
CA GLY A 235 -3.36 -5.53 -14.22
C GLY A 235 -3.79 -5.85 -12.78
N SER A 236 -4.43 -6.98 -12.48
CA SER A 236 -4.85 -7.37 -11.10
C SER A 236 -3.76 -7.12 -10.05
N CYS A 237 -2.55 -7.54 -10.38
CA CYS A 237 -1.37 -7.45 -9.54
C CYS A 237 -0.82 -6.02 -9.32
N THR A 238 -1.21 -5.02 -10.12
CA THR A 238 -0.90 -3.60 -9.89
C THR A 238 -2.02 -2.91 -9.12
N PHE A 239 -3.27 -3.28 -9.37
CA PHE A 239 -4.43 -2.75 -8.64
C PHE A 239 -4.49 -3.24 -7.18
N SER A 240 -4.06 -4.48 -6.90
CA SER A 240 -3.98 -4.99 -5.53
C SER A 240 -2.70 -4.61 -4.76
N CYS A 241 -1.77 -3.92 -5.42
CA CYS A 241 -0.45 -3.63 -4.86
C CYS A 241 -0.45 -2.27 -4.14
N PRO A 242 -0.08 -2.23 -2.85
CA PRO A 242 -0.15 -1.00 -2.06
C PRO A 242 0.90 0.04 -2.46
N THR A 243 1.93 -0.35 -3.22
CA THR A 243 3.00 0.55 -3.70
C THR A 243 2.91 0.87 -5.18
N CYS A 244 1.89 0.39 -5.89
CA CYS A 244 1.71 0.75 -7.30
C CYS A 244 1.12 2.17 -7.39
N GLN A 245 1.76 2.99 -8.21
CA GLN A 245 1.53 4.44 -8.29
C GLN A 245 1.26 4.92 -9.72
N CYS A 246 1.07 4.00 -10.67
CA CYS A 246 0.77 4.35 -12.06
C CYS A 246 -0.65 4.91 -12.14
N TYR A 247 -0.81 6.03 -12.85
CA TYR A 247 -2.09 6.64 -13.14
C TYR A 247 -2.06 7.31 -14.50
N ASP A 248 -3.25 7.60 -14.99
CA ASP A 248 -3.51 8.37 -16.19
C ASP A 248 -4.37 9.60 -15.85
N ILE A 249 -4.33 10.61 -16.71
CA ILE A 249 -5.15 11.81 -16.61
C ILE A 249 -6.07 11.85 -17.82
N ARG A 250 -7.38 11.93 -17.57
CA ARG A 250 -8.40 11.94 -18.60
C ARG A 250 -9.29 13.17 -18.45
N ASP A 251 -9.79 13.61 -19.58
CA ASP A 251 -10.77 14.69 -19.70
C ASP A 251 -12.11 14.07 -20.09
N TYR A 252 -13.17 14.38 -19.33
CA TYR A 252 -14.52 13.92 -19.57
C TYR A 252 -15.44 15.10 -19.88
N ASP A 253 -16.17 15.04 -20.98
CA ASP A 253 -17.19 16.03 -21.31
C ASP A 253 -18.49 15.72 -20.56
N THR A 254 -18.87 16.63 -19.67
CA THR A 254 -20.09 16.53 -18.84
C THR A 254 -21.35 17.05 -19.54
N GLY A 255 -21.21 17.62 -20.74
CA GLY A 255 -22.25 18.37 -21.44
C GLY A 255 -22.40 19.83 -20.98
N ASN A 256 -21.79 20.21 -19.85
CA ASN A 256 -21.76 21.57 -19.32
C ASN A 256 -20.33 22.12 -19.10
N GLY A 257 -19.32 21.38 -19.58
CA GLY A 257 -17.90 21.65 -19.36
C GLY A 257 -17.08 20.37 -19.35
N ILE A 258 -15.76 20.51 -19.24
CA ILE A 258 -14.82 19.40 -19.17
C ILE A 258 -14.40 19.16 -17.72
N GLN A 259 -14.43 17.92 -17.28
CA GLN A 259 -13.91 17.48 -15.99
C GLN A 259 -12.64 16.68 -16.21
N ARG A 260 -11.51 17.21 -15.72
CA ARG A 260 -10.25 16.49 -15.68
C ARG A 260 -10.15 15.72 -14.39
N TYR A 261 -9.90 14.42 -14.52
CA TYR A 261 -9.71 13.52 -13.40
C TYR A 261 -8.48 12.66 -13.64
N ARG A 262 -7.86 12.18 -12.57
CA ARG A 262 -6.89 11.10 -12.66
C ARG A 262 -7.56 9.79 -12.32
N CYS A 263 -7.11 8.70 -12.91
CA CYS A 263 -7.49 7.35 -12.54
C CYS A 263 -6.28 6.44 -12.51
N TRP A 264 -6.29 5.44 -11.64
CA TRP A 264 -5.23 4.43 -11.61
C TRP A 264 -5.07 3.76 -12.96
N ASP A 265 -3.81 3.50 -13.29
CA ASP A 265 -3.41 2.82 -14.50
C ASP A 265 -2.35 1.76 -14.16
N SER A 266 -1.86 1.03 -15.15
CA SER A 266 -0.90 -0.03 -14.99
C SER A 266 0.23 0.09 -15.99
N CYS A 267 1.47 0.08 -15.50
CA CYS A 267 2.64 -0.10 -16.35
C CYS A 267 2.67 -1.43 -17.12
N MET A 268 1.70 -2.32 -16.85
CA MET A 268 1.49 -3.57 -17.56
C MET A 268 0.58 -3.44 -18.79
N TYR A 269 -0.17 -2.34 -18.93
CA TYR A 269 -1.03 -2.09 -20.07
C TYR A 269 -0.25 -1.51 -21.26
N SER A 270 -0.71 -1.80 -22.47
CA SER A 270 0.01 -1.45 -23.71
C SER A 270 -0.01 0.04 -24.00
N ASP A 271 -1.09 0.71 -23.65
CA ASP A 271 -1.34 2.14 -23.84
C ASP A 271 -0.63 3.02 -22.82
N PHE A 272 -0.40 2.55 -21.60
CA PHE A 272 0.30 3.32 -20.53
C PHE A 272 1.64 3.93 -20.99
N THR A 273 2.36 3.25 -21.88
CA THR A 273 3.67 3.72 -22.36
C THR A 273 3.62 4.28 -23.77
N LEU A 274 2.45 4.33 -24.40
CA LEU A 274 2.30 4.70 -25.81
C LEU A 274 2.48 6.21 -25.97
N MET A 275 3.61 6.59 -26.56
CA MET A 275 3.94 7.98 -26.84
C MET A 275 4.43 8.15 -28.28
N ALA A 276 4.28 9.36 -28.83
CA ALA A 276 4.65 9.69 -30.20
C ALA A 276 6.16 9.48 -30.49
N HIS A 277 7.00 9.59 -29.46
CA HIS A 277 8.43 9.37 -29.51
C HIS A 277 8.92 8.88 -28.14
N GLY A 278 9.90 7.97 -28.09
CA GLY A 278 10.45 7.44 -26.85
C GLY A 278 10.50 5.91 -26.82
N THR A 279 10.69 5.34 -25.64
CA THR A 279 10.80 3.90 -25.44
C THR A 279 9.46 3.30 -25.05
N ASN A 280 8.60 3.09 -26.05
CA ASN A 280 7.37 2.30 -25.90
C ASN A 280 7.73 0.85 -25.48
N ARG A 281 6.84 0.18 -24.75
CA ARG A 281 6.99 -1.23 -24.36
C ARG A 281 5.97 -2.11 -25.11
N PRO A 282 6.21 -2.41 -26.40
CA PRO A 282 5.23 -3.05 -27.27
C PRO A 282 4.86 -4.47 -26.81
N THR A 283 5.79 -5.20 -26.18
CA THR A 283 5.57 -6.61 -25.83
C THR A 283 5.18 -6.82 -24.37
N GLN A 284 4.44 -7.91 -24.11
CA GLN A 284 4.09 -8.34 -22.75
C GLN A 284 5.35 -8.61 -21.90
N LEU A 285 6.43 -9.11 -22.53
CA LEU A 285 7.71 -9.36 -21.87
C LEU A 285 8.29 -8.08 -21.29
N GLU A 286 8.38 -7.01 -22.09
CA GLU A 286 8.97 -5.74 -21.68
C GLU A 286 8.20 -5.09 -20.54
N ARG A 287 6.86 -5.15 -20.60
CA ARG A 287 5.97 -4.63 -19.54
C ARG A 287 6.07 -5.46 -18.26
N TYR A 288 6.06 -6.79 -18.37
CA TYR A 288 6.29 -7.70 -17.24
C TYR A 288 7.64 -7.43 -16.57
N ARG A 289 8.72 -7.36 -17.36
CA ARG A 289 10.06 -6.99 -16.87
C ARG A 289 10.03 -5.64 -16.17
N GLN A 290 9.43 -4.61 -16.78
CA GLN A 290 9.37 -3.26 -16.22
C GLN A 290 8.79 -3.26 -14.81
N ARG A 291 7.69 -3.99 -14.59
CA ARG A 291 7.04 -4.05 -13.26
C ARG A 291 8.00 -4.55 -12.17
N PHE A 292 8.71 -5.65 -12.43
CA PHE A 292 9.59 -6.24 -11.42
C PHE A 292 10.93 -5.51 -11.31
N MET A 293 11.51 -5.07 -12.42
CA MET A 293 12.72 -4.23 -12.40
C MET A 293 12.46 -2.91 -11.67
N HIS A 294 11.28 -2.28 -11.85
CA HIS A 294 10.95 -1.08 -11.10
C HIS A 294 10.92 -1.37 -9.60
N LYS A 295 10.29 -2.45 -9.17
CA LYS A 295 10.16 -2.79 -7.74
C LYS A 295 11.47 -3.22 -7.08
N LEU A 296 12.28 -3.97 -7.80
CA LEU A 296 13.44 -4.68 -7.26
C LEU A 296 14.77 -3.99 -7.59
N VAL A 297 14.86 -3.17 -8.63
CA VAL A 297 16.15 -2.63 -9.10
C VAL A 297 16.11 -1.12 -9.21
N TYR A 298 15.21 -0.56 -10.03
CA TYR A 298 15.22 0.88 -10.33
C TYR A 298 14.83 1.73 -9.11
N PHE A 299 13.77 1.34 -8.41
CA PHE A 299 13.30 2.09 -7.26
C PHE A 299 14.34 2.11 -6.13
N PRO A 300 14.92 0.98 -5.67
CA PRO A 300 15.97 1.02 -4.64
C PRO A 300 17.24 1.76 -5.10
N SER A 301 17.62 1.65 -6.38
CA SER A 301 18.77 2.42 -6.91
C SER A 301 18.60 3.93 -6.82
N ASN A 302 17.35 4.41 -6.87
CA ASN A 302 17.01 5.83 -6.88
C ASN A 302 16.47 6.33 -5.53
N ASN A 303 16.31 5.46 -4.53
CA ASN A 303 15.66 5.77 -3.26
C ASN A 303 16.39 5.13 -2.06
N ASP A 304 17.71 5.31 -2.00
CA ASP A 304 18.53 4.93 -0.84
C ASP A 304 18.39 3.45 -0.43
N GLY A 305 18.26 2.55 -1.42
CA GLY A 305 18.09 1.11 -1.19
C GLY A 305 16.67 0.68 -0.80
N MET A 306 15.70 1.59 -0.69
CA MET A 306 14.31 1.25 -0.43
C MET A 306 13.69 0.50 -1.61
N TYR A 307 13.18 -0.71 -1.41
CA TYR A 307 12.43 -1.42 -2.44
C TYR A 307 10.99 -0.90 -2.60
N SER A 308 10.43 -0.97 -3.82
CA SER A 308 8.99 -0.70 -4.06
C SER A 308 8.13 -1.97 -3.94
N CYS A 309 8.63 -3.00 -3.26
CA CYS A 309 7.85 -4.13 -2.76
C CYS A 309 7.89 -4.15 -1.23
N VAL A 310 6.77 -4.50 -0.61
CA VAL A 310 6.60 -4.57 0.86
C VAL A 310 6.29 -5.99 1.34
N GLY A 311 6.42 -6.98 0.45
CA GLY A 311 6.19 -8.40 0.75
C GLY A 311 4.80 -8.79 1.27
N CYS A 312 3.74 -8.02 0.94
CA CYS A 312 2.39 -8.26 1.44
C CYS A 312 1.65 -9.46 0.82
N GLY A 313 2.21 -10.13 -0.19
CA GLY A 313 1.61 -11.33 -0.79
C GLY A 313 0.41 -11.13 -1.71
N ARG A 314 -0.30 -9.98 -1.66
CA ARG A 314 -1.54 -9.73 -2.44
C ARG A 314 -1.40 -10.01 -3.95
N CYS A 315 -0.27 -9.67 -4.56
CA CYS A 315 -0.07 -9.90 -6.00
C CYS A 315 0.17 -11.37 -6.37
N ILE A 316 0.56 -12.21 -5.41
CA ILE A 316 0.67 -13.67 -5.56
C ILE A 316 -0.73 -14.28 -5.53
N GLU A 317 -1.52 -13.89 -4.53
CA GLU A 317 -2.87 -14.40 -4.30
C GLU A 317 -3.84 -14.03 -5.42
N LYS A 318 -3.81 -12.77 -5.90
CA LYS A 318 -4.75 -12.28 -6.92
C LYS A 318 -4.37 -12.63 -8.36
N CYS A 319 -3.25 -13.34 -8.58
CA CYS A 319 -2.83 -13.69 -9.94
C CYS A 319 -3.55 -14.97 -10.43
N PRO A 320 -4.40 -14.90 -11.48
CA PRO A 320 -5.10 -16.09 -11.97
C PRO A 320 -4.17 -17.15 -12.57
N MET A 321 -2.94 -16.76 -12.92
CA MET A 321 -1.94 -17.64 -13.52
C MET A 321 -0.84 -18.04 -12.52
N ASN A 322 -1.01 -17.72 -11.23
CA ASN A 322 -0.03 -18.03 -10.18
C ASN A 322 1.39 -17.52 -10.51
N LEU A 323 1.48 -16.40 -11.24
CA LEU A 323 2.72 -15.66 -11.41
C LEU A 323 3.01 -14.92 -10.11
N ASN A 324 4.24 -15.00 -9.65
CA ASN A 324 4.60 -14.43 -8.37
C ASN A 324 6.00 -13.78 -8.43
N ILE A 325 6.17 -12.70 -7.67
CA ILE A 325 7.44 -11.98 -7.59
C ILE A 325 8.55 -12.86 -7.00
N VAL A 326 8.19 -13.81 -6.14
CA VAL A 326 9.13 -14.78 -5.55
C VAL A 326 9.83 -15.62 -6.62
N LYS A 327 9.13 -16.05 -7.67
CA LYS A 327 9.71 -16.76 -8.83
C LYS A 327 10.68 -15.87 -9.58
N VAL A 328 10.39 -14.58 -9.69
CA VAL A 328 11.31 -13.60 -10.30
C VAL A 328 12.56 -13.46 -9.44
N ILE A 329 12.40 -13.29 -8.12
CA ILE A 329 13.50 -13.19 -7.16
C ILE A 329 14.37 -14.45 -7.23
N LYS A 330 13.79 -15.64 -7.11
CA LYS A 330 14.53 -16.92 -7.19
C LYS A 330 15.19 -17.16 -8.54
N ALA A 331 14.59 -16.69 -9.64
CA ALA A 331 15.15 -16.91 -10.97
C ALA A 331 16.29 -15.93 -11.31
N LEU A 332 16.25 -14.71 -10.78
CA LEU A 332 17.16 -13.63 -11.15
C LEU A 332 18.16 -13.25 -10.06
N GLY A 333 17.90 -13.61 -8.80
CA GLY A 333 18.85 -13.46 -7.70
C GLY A 333 20.13 -14.23 -7.98
N GLU A 334 21.22 -13.76 -7.38
CA GLU A 334 22.48 -14.49 -7.41
C GLU A 334 22.43 -15.72 -6.49
N ASP A 335 23.31 -16.68 -6.72
CA ASP A 335 23.52 -17.75 -5.75
C ASP A 335 23.99 -17.12 -4.43
N ALA A 336 23.48 -17.63 -3.30
CA ALA A 336 23.99 -17.21 -2.00
C ALA A 336 25.47 -17.63 -1.92
N LYS A 337 26.38 -16.66 -1.85
CA LYS A 337 27.81 -16.92 -1.64
C LYS A 337 28.06 -17.51 -0.27
#